data_AF-A0A956Z6D6-F1
#
_entry.id   AF-A0A956Z6D6-F1
#
_cell.length_a   1.000
_cell.length_b   1.000
_cell.length_c   1.000
_cell.angle_alpha   90.00
_cell.angle_beta   90.00
_cell.angle_gamma   90.00
#
_symmetry.space_group_name_H-M   'P 1'
#
loop_
_entity.id
_entity.type
_entity.pdbx_description
1 polymer ?
#
loop_
_entity_poly.entity_id
_entity_poly.type
_entity_poly.pdbx_seq_one_letter_code
_entity_poly.pdbx_strand_id
1 'polypeptide(L)'
;MQAADSGVQSPFPNYDRKQVFDLLIEAGLINSSQLSNAVDTASALSIPAEQVVLDLKLLKSRDIENACQALDAIGAQQLSRAGATSLLGLAGSVSLEFERVLVWARSMGDPETLDTSEIESLLLDASVTDTISIREGKKLAVERSTTFPRALLLLRCVSFPVLNCAYECLHLVKAGRITYEQAVSALALVRREGVDLAAALSRHGLKPSNTLS
;
A
#
# COMPACT_ATOMS: atom_id res chain seq x y z
N MET A 1 3.60 45.20 -23.30
CA MET A 1 2.62 44.10 -23.23
C MET A 1 3.30 42.94 -22.51
N GLN A 2 3.18 42.90 -21.18
CA GLN A 2 3.70 41.81 -20.35
C GLN A 2 2.70 40.67 -20.39
N ALA A 3 3.10 39.52 -20.91
CA ALA A 3 2.35 38.28 -20.75
C ALA A 3 2.46 37.87 -19.28
N ALA A 4 1.30 37.69 -18.64
CA ALA A 4 1.20 37.23 -17.27
C ALA A 4 1.80 35.82 -17.16
N ASP A 5 2.84 35.72 -16.34
CA ASP A 5 3.38 34.48 -15.81
C ASP A 5 2.32 33.84 -14.90
N SER A 6 1.45 33.02 -15.48
CA SER A 6 0.54 32.16 -14.73
C SER A 6 1.36 31.01 -14.16
N GLY A 7 1.95 31.25 -12.99
CA GLY A 7 2.71 30.30 -12.18
C GLY A 7 1.85 29.12 -11.69
N VAL A 8 1.53 28.20 -12.60
CA VAL A 8 1.10 26.86 -12.23
C VAL A 8 2.37 26.09 -11.88
N GLN A 9 2.69 26.08 -10.59
CA GLN A 9 3.76 25.28 -10.03
C GLN A 9 3.53 23.83 -10.48
N SER A 10 4.47 23.29 -11.27
CA SER A 10 4.38 21.92 -11.78
C SER A 10 4.15 20.97 -10.59
N PRO A 11 3.13 20.09 -10.62
CA PRO A 11 2.95 19.08 -9.58
C PRO A 11 4.09 18.05 -9.56
N PHE A 12 5.01 18.13 -10.54
CA PHE A 12 6.25 17.36 -10.60
C PHE A 12 7.45 18.29 -10.33
N PRO A 13 7.76 18.61 -9.06
CA PRO A 13 8.83 19.55 -8.76
C PRO A 13 10.22 19.03 -9.15
N ASN A 14 10.41 17.71 -9.32
CA ASN A 14 11.74 17.08 -9.54
C ASN A 14 11.79 15.91 -10.53
N TYR A 15 10.69 15.54 -11.20
CA TYR A 15 10.63 14.34 -12.04
C TYR A 15 10.16 14.64 -13.46
N ASP A 16 10.72 13.90 -14.42
CA ASP A 16 10.23 13.92 -15.80
C ASP A 16 8.80 13.39 -15.81
N ARG A 17 7.87 14.21 -16.32
CA ARG A 17 6.46 13.88 -16.52
C ARG A 17 6.27 12.50 -17.13
N LYS A 18 7.12 12.15 -18.10
CA LYS A 18 7.05 10.84 -18.77
C LYS A 18 7.31 9.69 -17.80
N GLN A 19 8.32 9.82 -16.94
CA GLN A 19 8.66 8.78 -15.96
C GLN A 19 7.53 8.54 -14.96
N VAL A 20 6.87 9.61 -14.51
CA VAL A 20 5.75 9.51 -13.57
C VAL A 20 4.56 8.79 -14.23
N PHE A 21 4.19 9.21 -15.44
CA PHE A 21 3.08 8.58 -16.16
C PHE A 21 3.39 7.13 -16.58
N ASP A 22 4.61 6.82 -16.99
CA ASP A 22 5.02 5.45 -17.30
C ASP A 22 4.84 4.55 -16.08
N LEU A 23 5.25 5.01 -14.88
CA LEU A 23 5.08 4.25 -13.65
C LEU A 23 3.60 4.10 -13.24
N LEU A 24 2.78 5.13 -13.44
CA LEU A 24 1.33 5.08 -13.19
C LEU A 24 0.62 4.11 -14.13
N ILE A 25 1.07 4.01 -15.38
CA ILE A 25 0.57 3.04 -16.37
C ILE A 25 0.99 1.62 -15.97
N GLU A 26 2.27 1.42 -15.64
CA GLU A 26 2.78 0.14 -15.16
C GLU A 26 2.02 -0.34 -13.90
N ALA A 27 1.65 0.59 -13.01
CA ALA A 27 0.91 0.31 -11.79
C ALA A 27 -0.60 0.06 -12.03
N GLY A 28 -1.07 0.24 -13.26
CA GLY A 28 -2.47 0.06 -13.66
C GLY A 28 -3.42 1.14 -13.14
N LEU A 29 -2.92 2.31 -12.74
CA LEU A 29 -3.73 3.40 -12.21
C LEU A 29 -4.35 4.27 -13.32
N ILE A 30 -3.68 4.34 -14.47
CA ILE A 30 -4.19 4.96 -15.70
C ILE A 30 -3.75 4.10 -16.88
N ASN A 31 -4.51 4.07 -17.97
CA ASN A 31 -4.09 3.36 -19.18
C ASN A 31 -3.59 4.33 -20.27
N SER A 32 -2.89 3.80 -21.27
CA SER A 32 -2.29 4.61 -22.34
C SER A 32 -3.32 5.37 -23.18
N SER A 33 -4.54 4.85 -23.35
CA SER A 33 -5.58 5.53 -24.13
C SER A 33 -6.20 6.71 -23.37
N GLN A 34 -6.45 6.55 -22.06
CA GLN A 34 -6.89 7.62 -21.16
C GLN A 34 -5.84 8.73 -21.11
N LEU A 35 -4.56 8.37 -20.99
CA LEU A 35 -3.48 9.34 -20.99
C LEU A 35 -3.36 10.07 -22.34
N SER A 36 -3.45 9.35 -23.47
CA SER A 36 -3.43 9.97 -24.80
C SER A 36 -4.56 10.98 -24.97
N ASN A 37 -5.79 10.60 -24.61
CA ASN A 37 -6.94 11.50 -24.67
C ASN A 37 -6.76 12.75 -23.79
N ALA A 38 -6.17 12.57 -22.60
CA ALA A 38 -5.87 13.68 -21.71
C ALA A 38 -4.79 14.61 -22.28
N VAL A 39 -3.76 14.07 -22.93
CA VAL A 39 -2.71 14.84 -23.61
C VAL A 39 -3.25 15.61 -24.82
N ASP A 40 -4.13 14.99 -25.61
CA ASP A 40 -4.78 15.66 -26.75
C ASP A 40 -5.67 16.82 -26.28
N THR A 41 -6.43 16.59 -25.20
CA THR A 41 -7.27 17.61 -24.56
C THR A 41 -6.42 18.74 -23.97
N ALA A 42 -5.30 18.40 -23.32
CA ALA A 42 -4.34 19.35 -22.75
C ALA A 42 -3.74 20.26 -23.83
N SER A 43 -3.37 19.68 -24.98
CA SER A 43 -2.87 20.42 -26.14
C SER A 43 -3.92 21.38 -26.70
N ALA A 44 -5.17 20.91 -26.87
CA ALA A 44 -6.27 21.73 -27.37
C ALA A 44 -6.62 22.90 -26.43
N LEU A 45 -6.50 22.70 -25.11
CA LEU A 45 -6.85 23.68 -24.09
C LEU A 45 -5.64 24.51 -23.61
N SER A 46 -4.43 24.21 -24.09
CA SER A 46 -3.17 24.84 -23.64
C SER A 46 -2.97 24.78 -22.12
N ILE A 47 -3.38 23.68 -21.49
CA ILE A 47 -3.18 23.41 -20.06
C ILE A 47 -2.31 22.17 -19.85
N PRO A 48 -1.68 22.00 -18.68
CA PRO A 48 -0.86 20.83 -18.41
C PRO A 48 -1.69 19.53 -18.43
N ALA A 49 -1.13 18.44 -18.98
CA ALA A 49 -1.81 17.14 -19.06
C ALA A 49 -2.18 16.58 -17.68
N GLU A 50 -1.37 16.88 -16.67
CA GLU A 50 -1.63 16.58 -15.26
C GLU A 50 -2.94 17.19 -14.78
N GLN A 51 -3.15 18.47 -15.11
CA GLN A 51 -4.35 19.20 -14.73
C GLN A 51 -5.57 18.55 -15.40
N VAL A 52 -5.47 18.19 -16.68
CA VAL A 52 -6.54 17.49 -17.39
C VAL A 52 -6.84 16.12 -16.78
N VAL A 53 -5.82 15.34 -16.44
CA VAL A 53 -5.99 14.02 -15.83
C VAL A 53 -6.69 14.14 -14.46
N LEU A 54 -6.37 15.18 -13.67
CA LEU A 54 -7.04 15.48 -12.39
C LEU A 54 -8.48 15.97 -12.60
N ASP A 55 -8.70 16.87 -13.56
CA ASP A 55 -10.01 17.46 -13.86
C ASP A 55 -10.97 16.41 -14.41
N LEU A 56 -10.48 15.50 -15.26
CA LEU A 56 -11.21 14.33 -15.75
C LEU A 56 -11.36 13.23 -14.70
N LYS A 57 -10.81 13.42 -13.49
CA LYS A 57 -10.82 12.46 -12.36
C LYS A 57 -10.26 11.08 -12.75
N LEU A 58 -9.36 11.05 -13.72
CA LEU A 58 -8.65 9.84 -14.13
C LEU A 58 -7.63 9.45 -13.06
N LEU A 59 -7.00 10.44 -12.41
CA LEU A 59 -6.15 10.27 -11.25
C LEU A 59 -6.50 11.29 -10.17
N LYS A 60 -6.07 11.05 -8.94
CA LYS A 60 -6.12 12.02 -7.83
C LYS A 60 -4.72 12.62 -7.63
N SER A 61 -4.64 13.80 -7.00
CA SER A 61 -3.36 14.43 -6.66
C SER A 61 -2.44 13.49 -5.87
N ARG A 62 -3.03 12.71 -4.96
CA ARG A 62 -2.32 11.69 -4.20
C ARG A 62 -1.71 10.57 -5.06
N ASP A 63 -2.34 10.18 -6.17
CA ASP A 63 -1.80 9.12 -7.02
C ASP A 63 -0.52 9.61 -7.72
N ILE A 64 -0.49 10.89 -8.10
CA ILE A 64 0.69 11.58 -8.64
C ILE A 64 1.78 11.70 -7.57
N GLU A 65 1.44 12.14 -6.36
CA GLU A 65 2.39 12.23 -5.23
C GLU A 65 2.98 10.86 -4.88
N ASN A 66 2.14 9.82 -4.82
CA ASN A 66 2.57 8.45 -4.57
C ASN A 66 3.54 7.94 -5.64
N ALA A 67 3.31 8.29 -6.92
CA ALA A 67 4.19 7.91 -8.00
C ALA A 67 5.55 8.63 -7.91
N CYS A 68 5.58 9.90 -7.48
CA CYS A 68 6.83 10.61 -7.22
C CYS A 68 7.62 9.96 -6.07
N GLN A 69 6.95 9.64 -4.95
CA GLN A 69 7.57 8.93 -3.82
C GLN A 69 8.10 7.54 -4.23
N ALA A 70 7.40 6.86 -5.14
CA ALA A 70 7.87 5.60 -5.70
C ALA A 70 9.15 5.76 -6.53
N LEU A 71 9.26 6.83 -7.33
CA LEU A 71 10.48 7.16 -8.07
C LEU A 71 11.63 7.55 -7.14
N ASP A 72 11.36 8.30 -6.07
CA ASP A 72 12.35 8.61 -5.02
C ASP A 72 12.91 7.32 -4.41
N ALA A 73 12.04 6.37 -4.08
CA ALA A 73 12.44 5.07 -3.51
C ALA A 73 13.26 4.21 -4.50
N ILE A 74 12.96 4.27 -5.80
CA ILE A 74 13.77 3.63 -6.85
C ILE A 74 15.14 4.32 -6.95
N GLY A 75 15.17 5.65 -7.01
CA GLY A 75 16.40 6.44 -7.13
C GLY A 75 17.33 6.25 -5.94
N ALA A 76 16.78 6.12 -4.73
CA ALA A 76 17.50 5.81 -3.50
C ALA A 76 17.91 4.33 -3.38
N GLN A 77 17.68 3.49 -4.41
CA GLN A 77 17.92 2.05 -4.41
C GLN A 77 17.23 1.28 -3.26
N GLN A 78 16.15 1.84 -2.74
CA GLN A 78 15.37 1.22 -1.67
C GLN A 78 14.35 0.22 -2.18
N LEU A 79 13.98 0.31 -3.47
CA LEU A 79 13.06 -0.59 -4.16
C LEU A 79 13.53 -0.84 -5.60
N SER A 80 13.23 -2.03 -6.11
CA SER A 80 13.25 -2.27 -7.56
C SER A 80 12.05 -1.59 -8.22
N ARG A 81 12.16 -1.28 -9.52
CA ARG A 81 11.03 -0.71 -10.29
C ARG A 81 9.79 -1.60 -10.20
N ALA A 82 9.94 -2.91 -10.35
CA ALA A 82 8.84 -3.87 -10.24
C ALA A 82 8.16 -3.84 -8.85
N GLY A 83 8.96 -3.71 -7.78
CA GLY A 83 8.46 -3.55 -6.41
C GLY A 83 7.69 -2.24 -6.24
N ALA A 84 8.27 -1.13 -6.70
CA ALA A 84 7.64 0.19 -6.65
C ALA A 84 6.31 0.24 -7.44
N THR A 85 6.26 -0.33 -8.65
CA THR A 85 5.04 -0.47 -9.45
C THR A 85 3.95 -1.24 -8.70
N SER A 86 4.33 -2.36 -8.08
CA SER A 86 3.40 -3.19 -7.31
C SER A 86 2.84 -2.45 -6.09
N LEU A 87 3.71 -1.78 -5.32
CA LEU A 87 3.32 -1.00 -4.14
C LEU A 87 2.49 0.22 -4.51
N LEU A 88 2.82 0.90 -5.61
CA LEU A 88 2.05 2.03 -6.12
C LEU A 88 0.62 1.61 -6.51
N GLY A 89 0.49 0.49 -7.23
CA GLY A 89 -0.82 -0.07 -7.56
C GLY A 89 -1.61 -0.43 -6.30
N LEU A 90 -0.93 -0.90 -5.24
CA LEU A 90 -1.58 -1.19 -3.96
C LEU A 90 -2.08 0.11 -3.32
N ALA A 91 -1.22 1.11 -3.22
CA ALA A 91 -1.52 2.43 -2.66
C ALA A 91 -2.74 3.06 -3.34
N GLY A 92 -2.83 3.00 -4.68
CA GLY A 92 -4.01 3.46 -5.41
C GLY A 92 -5.28 2.64 -5.12
N SER A 93 -5.15 1.31 -5.08
CA SER A 93 -6.29 0.39 -4.84
C SER A 93 -6.91 0.57 -3.44
N VAL A 94 -6.08 0.75 -2.41
CA VAL A 94 -6.54 0.96 -1.03
C VAL A 94 -6.62 2.43 -0.64
N SER A 95 -6.36 3.35 -1.57
CA SER A 95 -6.38 4.78 -1.30
C SER A 95 -5.50 5.18 -0.10
N LEU A 96 -4.25 4.74 -0.11
CA LEU A 96 -3.23 5.05 0.90
C LEU A 96 -2.07 5.85 0.32
N GLU A 97 -1.30 6.48 1.20
CA GLU A 97 -0.03 7.13 0.87
C GLU A 97 1.06 6.08 0.62
N PHE A 98 1.93 6.32 -0.35
CA PHE A 98 2.96 5.38 -0.77
C PHE A 98 3.93 5.06 0.37
N GLU A 99 4.35 6.06 1.16
CA GLU A 99 5.22 5.85 2.32
C GLU A 99 4.63 4.82 3.32
N ARG A 100 3.31 4.86 3.56
CA ARG A 100 2.66 3.87 4.44
C ARG A 100 2.70 2.46 3.87
N VAL A 101 2.58 2.34 2.55
CA VAL A 101 2.66 1.06 1.84
C VAL A 101 4.11 0.56 1.75
N LEU A 102 5.07 1.47 1.66
CA LEU A 102 6.50 1.18 1.67
C LEU A 102 6.99 0.70 3.03
N VAL A 103 6.62 1.40 4.11
CA VAL A 103 6.87 0.95 5.48
C VAL A 103 6.27 -0.43 5.71
N TRP A 104 5.02 -0.65 5.27
CA TRP A 104 4.40 -1.97 5.31
C TRP A 104 5.23 -3.03 4.58
N ALA A 105 5.61 -2.77 3.32
CA ALA A 105 6.42 -3.71 2.55
C ALA A 105 7.77 -4.03 3.21
N ARG A 106 8.39 -3.06 3.88
CA ARG A 106 9.63 -3.25 4.63
C ARG A 106 9.42 -4.04 5.92
N SER A 107 8.35 -3.75 6.65
CA SER A 107 7.97 -4.46 7.88
C SER A 107 7.60 -5.93 7.63
N MET A 108 7.12 -6.25 6.43
CA MET A 108 6.81 -7.62 6.03
C MET A 108 8.03 -8.45 5.62
N GLY A 109 9.20 -7.85 5.38
CA GLY A 109 10.21 -8.52 4.54
C GLY A 109 9.68 -8.75 3.12
N ASP A 110 10.49 -9.34 2.24
CA ASP A 110 10.06 -9.61 0.86
C ASP A 110 8.69 -10.32 0.86
N PRO A 111 7.67 -9.85 0.12
CA PRO A 111 6.33 -10.46 0.11
C PRO A 111 6.30 -11.95 -0.28
N GLU A 112 7.43 -12.51 -0.73
CA GLU A 112 7.62 -13.95 -0.98
C GLU A 112 8.00 -14.76 0.28
N THR A 113 8.41 -14.12 1.39
CA THR A 113 9.07 -14.81 2.52
C THR A 113 8.14 -15.19 3.68
N LEU A 114 6.91 -14.68 3.69
CA LEU A 114 5.92 -15.02 4.71
C LEU A 114 4.96 -16.07 4.19
N ASP A 115 4.90 -17.18 4.92
CA ASP A 115 4.03 -18.29 4.56
C ASP A 115 2.57 -17.83 4.65
N THR A 116 1.86 -17.99 3.53
CA THR A 116 0.45 -17.64 3.41
C THR A 116 -0.39 -18.42 4.43
N SER A 117 0.09 -19.58 4.88
CA SER A 117 -0.56 -20.40 5.89
C SER A 117 -0.59 -19.75 7.28
N GLU A 118 0.49 -19.06 7.69
CA GLU A 118 0.62 -18.47 9.03
C GLU A 118 -0.26 -17.22 9.18
N ILE A 119 -0.39 -16.42 8.12
CA ILE A 119 -1.27 -15.25 8.13
C ILE A 119 -2.75 -15.66 8.07
N GLU A 120 -3.07 -16.70 7.31
CA GLU A 120 -4.41 -17.29 7.30
C GLU A 120 -4.81 -17.79 8.69
N SER A 121 -3.96 -18.58 9.34
CA SER A 121 -4.27 -19.12 10.67
C SER A 121 -4.47 -18.01 11.68
N LEU A 122 -3.57 -17.01 11.71
CA LEU A 122 -3.68 -15.90 12.66
C LEU A 122 -4.95 -15.08 12.46
N LEU A 123 -5.32 -14.79 11.21
CA LEU A 123 -6.54 -14.03 10.90
C LEU A 123 -7.81 -14.80 11.27
N LEU A 124 -7.84 -16.12 11.06
CA LEU A 124 -8.95 -16.99 11.45
C LEU A 124 -9.05 -17.13 12.97
N ASP A 125 -7.93 -17.39 13.64
CA ASP A 125 -7.88 -17.61 15.09
C ASP A 125 -8.24 -16.33 15.87
N ALA A 126 -7.80 -15.16 15.39
CA ALA A 126 -8.22 -13.85 15.92
C ALA A 126 -9.66 -13.48 15.52
N SER A 127 -10.33 -14.37 14.77
CA SER A 127 -11.66 -14.22 14.19
C SER A 127 -11.81 -12.99 13.30
N VAL A 128 -10.70 -12.43 12.78
CA VAL A 128 -10.66 -11.19 11.98
C VAL A 128 -11.43 -11.33 10.69
N THR A 129 -11.32 -12.51 10.09
CA THR A 129 -11.99 -12.91 8.85
C THR A 129 -12.53 -14.32 9.02
N ASP A 130 -13.36 -14.75 8.08
CA ASP A 130 -13.90 -16.10 8.02
C ASP A 130 -13.27 -16.94 6.89
N THR A 131 -13.52 -18.25 6.93
CA THR A 131 -12.95 -19.21 5.97
C THR A 131 -13.45 -19.00 4.54
N ILE A 132 -14.62 -18.39 4.34
CA ILE A 132 -15.15 -18.09 3.01
C ILE A 132 -14.34 -16.94 2.40
N SER A 133 -14.17 -15.85 3.15
CA SER A 133 -13.33 -14.70 2.74
C SER A 133 -11.88 -15.09 2.41
N ILE A 134 -11.29 -15.99 3.20
CA ILE A 134 -9.94 -16.53 2.93
C ILE A 134 -9.91 -17.28 1.59
N ARG A 135 -10.90 -18.15 1.34
CA ARG A 135 -10.98 -18.91 0.09
C ARG A 135 -11.13 -17.99 -1.13
N GLU A 136 -11.99 -16.97 -1.01
CA GLU A 136 -12.17 -15.97 -2.06
C GLU A 136 -10.90 -15.15 -2.29
N GLY A 137 -10.21 -14.76 -1.21
CA GLY A 137 -8.91 -14.08 -1.28
C GLY A 137 -7.86 -14.90 -2.02
N LYS A 138 -7.74 -16.20 -1.73
CA LYS A 138 -6.82 -17.10 -2.43
C LYS A 138 -7.18 -17.25 -3.92
N LYS A 139 -8.46 -17.38 -4.23
CA LYS A 139 -8.93 -17.47 -5.62
C LYS A 139 -8.59 -16.19 -6.39
N LEU A 140 -8.89 -15.04 -5.82
CA LEU A 140 -8.59 -13.74 -6.44
C LEU A 140 -7.07 -13.51 -6.60
N ALA A 141 -6.27 -13.98 -5.64
CA ALA A 141 -4.81 -13.94 -5.69
C ALA A 141 -4.28 -14.66 -6.94
N VAL A 142 -4.79 -15.86 -7.21
CA VAL A 142 -4.44 -16.64 -8.40
C VAL A 142 -4.97 -15.98 -9.68
N GLU A 143 -6.24 -15.59 -9.70
CA GLU A 143 -6.90 -15.01 -10.89
C GLU A 143 -6.27 -13.69 -11.35
N ARG A 144 -5.79 -12.87 -10.42
CA ARG A 144 -5.20 -11.56 -10.71
C ARG A 144 -3.68 -11.53 -10.58
N SER A 145 -3.04 -12.69 -10.43
CA SER A 145 -1.60 -12.81 -10.20
C SER A 145 -1.09 -11.83 -9.13
N THR A 146 -1.83 -11.74 -8.02
CA THR A 146 -1.53 -10.84 -6.89
C THR A 146 -1.25 -11.66 -5.64
N THR A 147 -0.62 -11.05 -4.64
CA THR A 147 -0.39 -11.72 -3.35
C THR A 147 -1.71 -11.91 -2.60
N PHE A 148 -1.82 -13.02 -1.87
CA PHE A 148 -2.96 -13.32 -1.00
C PHE A 148 -3.38 -12.16 -0.07
N PRO A 149 -2.45 -11.46 0.61
CA PRO A 149 -2.80 -10.36 1.52
C PRO A 149 -3.40 -9.18 0.77
N ARG A 150 -2.89 -8.90 -0.44
CA ARG A 150 -3.46 -7.87 -1.32
C ARG A 150 -4.85 -8.26 -1.80
N ALA A 151 -5.08 -9.53 -2.11
CA ALA A 151 -6.42 -10.01 -2.48
C ALA A 151 -7.43 -9.80 -1.34
N LEU A 152 -7.04 -10.06 -0.08
CA LEU A 152 -7.91 -9.80 1.09
C LEU A 152 -8.27 -8.32 1.25
N LEU A 153 -7.32 -7.40 0.97
CA LEU A 153 -7.57 -5.96 0.98
C LEU A 153 -8.53 -5.54 -0.14
N LEU A 154 -8.35 -6.10 -1.35
CA LEU A 154 -9.20 -5.80 -2.51
C LEU A 154 -10.64 -6.26 -2.31
N LEU A 155 -10.83 -7.43 -1.69
CA LEU A 155 -12.14 -7.95 -1.32
C LEU A 155 -12.76 -7.23 -0.11
N ARG A 156 -11.99 -6.36 0.56
CA ARG A 156 -12.37 -5.68 1.81
C ARG A 156 -12.71 -6.65 2.95
N CYS A 157 -12.19 -7.87 2.90
CA CYS A 157 -12.33 -8.87 3.98
C CYS A 157 -11.55 -8.46 5.23
N VAL A 158 -10.41 -7.78 5.03
CA VAL A 158 -9.57 -7.25 6.10
C VAL A 158 -9.21 -5.82 5.78
N SER A 159 -9.14 -4.96 6.81
CA SER A 159 -8.67 -3.58 6.65
C SER A 159 -7.14 -3.53 6.68
N PHE A 160 -6.57 -2.54 5.99
CA PHE A 160 -5.12 -2.34 5.97
C PHE A 160 -4.48 -2.23 7.37
N PRO A 161 -5.05 -1.48 8.34
CA PRO A 161 -4.48 -1.40 9.68
C PRO A 161 -4.45 -2.76 10.39
N VAL A 162 -5.51 -3.56 10.26
CA VAL A 162 -5.60 -4.88 10.91
C VAL A 162 -4.64 -5.87 10.26
N LEU A 163 -4.55 -5.86 8.93
CA LEU A 163 -3.61 -6.72 8.22
C LEU A 163 -2.16 -6.39 8.59
N ASN A 164 -1.82 -5.09 8.69
CA ASN A 164 -0.50 -4.65 9.17
C ASN A 164 -0.20 -5.17 10.58
N CYS A 165 -1.16 -5.07 11.50
CA CYS A 165 -0.98 -5.58 12.86
C CYS A 165 -0.81 -7.10 12.90
N ALA A 166 -1.50 -7.85 12.02
CA ALA A 166 -1.34 -9.29 11.91
C ALA A 166 0.09 -9.66 11.46
N TYR A 167 0.67 -8.91 10.53
CA TYR A 167 2.04 -9.10 10.10
C TYR A 167 3.07 -8.81 11.18
N GLU A 168 2.90 -7.69 11.86
CA GLU A 168 3.79 -7.32 12.97
C GLU A 168 3.72 -8.36 14.09
N CYS A 169 2.53 -8.89 14.39
CA CYS A 169 2.37 -10.02 15.30
C CYS A 169 3.18 -11.25 14.85
N LEU A 170 3.07 -11.69 13.59
CA LEU A 170 3.84 -12.83 13.09
C LEU A 170 5.34 -12.59 13.12
N HIS A 171 5.78 -11.37 12.79
CA HIS A 171 7.19 -10.99 12.89
C HIS A 171 7.70 -11.10 14.33
N LEU A 172 6.93 -10.58 15.30
CA LEU A 172 7.27 -10.66 16.72
C LEU A 172 7.27 -12.12 17.24
N VAL A 173 6.37 -12.97 16.73
CA VAL A 173 6.34 -14.41 17.05
C VAL A 173 7.62 -15.09 16.52
N LYS A 174 8.00 -14.83 15.27
CA LYS A 174 9.24 -15.38 14.67
C LYS A 174 10.49 -14.88 15.37
N ALA A 175 10.48 -13.63 15.83
CA ALA A 175 11.56 -13.05 16.64
C ALA A 175 11.57 -13.56 18.10
N GLY A 176 10.63 -14.44 18.48
CA GLY A 176 10.50 -14.98 19.84
C GLY A 176 10.16 -13.91 20.90
N ARG A 177 9.64 -12.76 20.48
CA ARG A 177 9.27 -11.64 21.35
C ARG A 177 7.90 -11.83 21.98
N ILE A 178 7.00 -12.50 21.28
CA ILE A 178 5.64 -12.80 21.73
C ILE A 178 5.29 -14.25 21.37
N THR A 179 4.33 -14.85 22.08
CA THR A 179 3.78 -16.15 21.72
C THR A 179 2.67 -16.01 20.66
N TYR A 180 2.38 -17.10 19.96
CA TYR A 180 1.27 -17.12 18.99
C TYR A 180 -0.09 -16.79 19.64
N GLU A 181 -0.35 -17.28 20.85
CA GLU A 181 -1.58 -16.96 21.59
C GLU A 181 -1.68 -15.46 21.94
N GLN A 182 -0.55 -14.83 22.26
CA GLN A 182 -0.48 -13.38 22.48
C GLN A 182 -0.76 -12.60 21.20
N ALA A 183 -0.23 -13.05 20.06
CA ALA A 183 -0.52 -12.49 18.75
C ALA A 183 -2.03 -12.56 18.41
N VAL A 184 -2.66 -13.73 18.58
CA VAL A 184 -4.09 -13.93 18.35
C VAL A 184 -4.93 -12.98 19.21
N SER A 185 -4.62 -12.90 20.51
CA SER A 185 -5.36 -12.07 21.45
C SER A 185 -5.18 -10.57 21.17
N ALA A 186 -3.96 -10.13 20.89
CA ALA A 186 -3.66 -8.75 20.56
C ALA A 186 -4.36 -8.32 19.26
N LEU A 187 -4.33 -9.16 18.23
CA LEU A 187 -4.99 -8.88 16.96
C LEU A 187 -6.52 -8.82 17.10
N ALA A 188 -7.10 -9.70 17.92
CA ALA A 188 -8.52 -9.66 18.23
C ALA A 188 -8.92 -8.35 18.94
N LEU A 189 -8.08 -7.83 19.84
CA LEU A 189 -8.28 -6.54 20.50
C LEU A 189 -8.18 -5.37 19.53
N VAL A 190 -7.15 -5.34 18.67
CA VAL A 190 -6.98 -4.30 17.64
C VAL A 190 -8.24 -4.21 16.78
N ARG A 191 -8.79 -5.36 16.35
CA ARG A 191 -10.02 -5.38 15.56
C ARG A 191 -11.24 -4.90 16.34
N ARG A 192 -11.44 -5.39 17.57
CA ARG A 192 -12.67 -5.14 18.34
C ARG A 192 -12.74 -3.72 18.87
N GLU A 193 -11.61 -3.21 19.33
CA GLU A 193 -11.54 -1.94 20.08
C GLU A 193 -10.85 -0.82 19.29
N GLY A 194 -10.27 -1.12 18.12
CA GLY A 194 -9.57 -0.13 17.31
C GLY A 194 -8.32 0.43 17.99
N VAL A 195 -7.77 -0.29 18.96
CA VAL A 195 -6.56 0.11 19.69
C VAL A 195 -5.31 -0.19 18.87
N ASP A 196 -4.25 0.56 19.12
CA ASP A 196 -2.94 0.30 18.53
C ASP A 196 -2.36 -1.04 19.01
N LEU A 197 -1.57 -1.70 18.17
CA LEU A 197 -1.00 -3.02 18.48
C LEU A 197 -0.12 -2.97 19.71
N ALA A 198 0.69 -1.91 19.88
CA ALA A 198 1.52 -1.73 21.08
C ALA A 198 0.67 -1.67 22.35
N ALA A 199 -0.49 -1.00 22.30
CA ALA A 199 -1.42 -0.94 23.41
C ALA A 199 -2.11 -2.29 23.67
N ALA A 200 -2.47 -3.02 22.62
CA ALA A 200 -3.02 -4.37 22.72
C ALA A 200 -2.03 -5.35 23.36
N LEU A 201 -0.77 -5.34 22.94
CA LEU A 201 0.31 -6.18 23.50
C LEU A 201 0.64 -5.81 24.95
N SER A 202 0.63 -4.52 25.28
CA SER A 202 0.87 -4.04 26.65
C SER A 202 -0.17 -4.57 27.65
N ARG A 203 -1.43 -4.73 27.23
CA ARG A 203 -2.52 -5.30 28.05
C ARG A 203 -2.34 -6.80 28.33
N HIS A 204 -1.57 -7.49 27.50
CA HIS A 204 -1.23 -8.91 27.65
C HIS A 204 0.10 -9.16 28.36
N GLY A 205 0.67 -8.13 29.01
CA GLY A 205 1.83 -8.27 29.90
C GLY A 205 3.19 -8.14 29.22
N LEU A 206 3.25 -7.67 27.97
CA LEU A 206 4.50 -7.35 27.29
C LEU A 206 4.88 -5.90 27.60
N LYS A 207 5.72 -5.70 28.63
CA LYS A 207 6.63 -4.54 28.61
C LYS A 207 7.66 -4.80 27.50
N PRO A 208 8.11 -3.79 26.73
CA PRO A 208 9.34 -3.92 25.97
C PRO A 208 10.44 -4.17 27.01
N SER A 209 10.81 -5.42 27.21
CA SER A 209 11.91 -5.80 28.10
C SER A 209 13.20 -5.34 27.44
N ASN A 210 13.50 -4.08 27.71
CA ASN A 210 14.81 -3.51 27.69
C ASN A 210 15.61 -4.22 28.80
N THR A 211 16.23 -5.34 28.47
CA THR A 211 17.32 -5.93 29.25
C THR A 211 18.35 -6.47 28.27
N LEU A 212 19.10 -5.55 27.67
CA LEU A 212 20.53 -5.75 27.49
C LEU A 212 21.13 -5.80 28.91
N SER A 213 21.48 -6.99 29.36
CA SER A 213 22.54 -7.23 30.33
C SER A 213 23.59 -8.09 29.67
#